data_AF-A0A372JEI8-F1
#
_entry.id   AF-A0A372JEI8-F1
#
_cell.length_a   1.000
_cell.length_b   1.000
_cell.length_c   1.000
_cell.angle_alpha   90.00
_cell.angle_beta   90.00
_cell.angle_gamma   90.00
#
_symmetry.space_group_name_H-M   'P 1'
#
loop_
_entity.id
_entity.type
_entity.pdbx_description
1 polymer ?
#
loop_
_entity_poly.entity_id
_entity_poly.type
_entity_poly.pdbx_seq_one_letter_code
_entity_poly.pdbx_strand_id
1 'polypeptide(L)' 'MGVENGPTSNERWRFHCPRCVWTWEQVFEARQSGAHTAWYYDGLPSQPPWIDPGCPTCGAVAKAFPGGIGEATAQP' A
#
# COMPACT_ATOMS: atom_id res chain seq x y z
N MET A 1 -20.68 -16.53 -16.75
CA MET A 1 -19.56 -16.63 -15.79
C MET A 1 -19.50 -15.32 -15.05
N GLY A 2 -20.05 -15.26 -13.84
CA GLY A 2 -19.93 -14.06 -13.00
C GLY A 2 -18.54 -14.05 -12.41
N VAL A 3 -17.72 -13.05 -12.76
CA VAL A 3 -16.47 -12.83 -12.03
C VAL A 3 -16.88 -12.21 -10.70
N GLU A 4 -16.93 -13.03 -9.66
CA GLU A 4 -17.03 -12.56 -8.29
C GLU A 4 -15.77 -11.73 -8.02
N ASN A 5 -15.88 -10.42 -8.22
CA ASN A 5 -14.84 -9.49 -7.78
C ASN A 5 -14.84 -9.57 -6.25
N GLY A 6 -13.82 -10.23 -5.69
CA GLY A 6 -13.59 -10.24 -4.26
C GLY A 6 -13.54 -8.82 -3.69
N PRO A 7 -13.71 -8.65 -2.36
CA PRO A 7 -13.78 -7.33 -1.76
C PRO A 7 -12.52 -6.53 -2.08
N THR A 8 -12.72 -5.32 -2.62
CA THR A 8 -11.68 -4.35 -2.90
C THR A 8 -11.75 -3.22 -1.87
N SER A 9 -10.62 -2.89 -1.25
CA SER A 9 -10.50 -1.80 -0.29
C SER A 9 -9.44 -0.80 -0.73
N ASN A 10 -9.75 0.50 -0.68
CA ASN A 10 -8.77 1.55 -0.91
C ASN A 10 -8.11 1.93 0.42
N GLU A 11 -6.84 1.60 0.56
CA GLU A 11 -6.05 1.82 1.76
C GLU A 11 -5.09 2.98 1.55
N ARG A 12 -5.14 3.96 2.47
CA ARG A 12 -4.25 5.11 2.43
C ARG A 12 -3.01 4.81 3.25
N TRP A 13 -1.85 4.97 2.64
CA TRP A 13 -0.56 4.69 3.25
C TRP A 13 0.30 5.95 3.27
N ARG A 14 0.91 6.21 4.42
CA ARG A 14 1.85 7.30 4.63
C ARG A 14 3.26 6.76 4.60
N PHE A 15 4.15 7.49 3.94
CA PHE A 15 5.53 7.13 3.79
C PHE A 15 6.41 8.21 4.39
N HIS A 16 7.48 7.80 5.05
CA HIS A 16 8.47 8.70 5.62
C HIS A 16 9.87 8.23 5.25
N CYS A 17 10.63 9.08 4.54
CA CYS A 17 12.03 8.82 4.27
C CYS A 17 12.89 9.31 5.44
N PRO A 18 13.61 8.42 6.14
CA PRO A 18 14.49 8.83 7.24
C PRO A 18 15.74 9.60 6.76
N ARG A 19 16.06 9.56 5.45
CA ARG A 19 17.24 10.21 4.88
C ARG A 19 17.02 11.69 4.52
N CYS A 20 15.95 11.99 3.79
CA CYS A 20 15.62 13.37 3.38
C CYS A 20 14.44 13.97 4.16
N VAL A 21 13.87 13.22 5.12
CA VAL A 21 12.73 13.63 5.95
C VAL A 21 11.45 13.89 5.14
N TRP A 22 11.45 13.56 3.85
CA TRP A 22 10.30 13.71 2.98
C TRP A 22 9.19 12.74 3.39
N THR A 23 7.97 13.26 3.49
CA THR A 23 6.77 12.49 3.77
C THR A 23 5.78 12.63 2.63
N TRP A 24 5.14 11.52 2.25
CA TRP A 24 4.10 11.53 1.23
C TRP A 24 3.05 10.47 1.53
N GLU A 25 1.91 10.58 0.86
CA GLU A 25 0.79 9.66 1.01
C GLU A 25 0.44 9.07 -0.34
N GLN A 26 0.07 7.80 -0.36
CA GLN A 26 -0.43 7.11 -1.55
C GLN A 26 -1.66 6.30 -1.17
N VAL A 27 -2.55 6.10 -2.14
CA VAL A 27 -3.70 5.22 -1.99
C VAL A 27 -3.40 3.95 -2.77
N PHE A 28 -3.47 2.83 -2.08
CA PHE A 28 -3.36 1.51 -2.67
C PHE A 28 -4.73 0.85 -2.69
N GLU A 29 -4.96 0.00 -3.66
CA GLU A 29 -6.14 -0.84 -3.73
C GLU A 29 -5.74 -2.27 -3.37
N ALA A 30 -6.26 -2.74 -2.24
CA ALA A 30 -6.15 -4.12 -1.81
C ALA A 30 -7.35 -4.91 -2.31
N ARG A 31 -7.09 -5.88 -3.18
CA ARG A 31 -8.11 -6.81 -3.70
C ARG A 31 -7.91 -8.16 -3.06
N GLN A 32 -8.90 -8.63 -2.30
CA GLN A 32 -8.84 -9.96 -1.71
C GLN A 32 -9.21 -11.02 -2.76
N SER A 33 -8.41 -12.07 -2.84
CA SER A 33 -8.64 -13.26 -3.65
C SER A 33 -8.41 -14.49 -2.77
N GLY A 34 -9.48 -14.97 -2.16
CA GLY A 34 -9.41 -16.03 -1.16
C GLY A 34 -8.56 -15.60 0.05
N ALA A 35 -7.45 -16.31 0.30
CA ALA A 35 -6.51 -16.03 1.39
C ALA A 35 -5.39 -15.03 1.02
N HIS A 36 -5.37 -14.53 -0.23
CA HIS A 36 -4.31 -13.66 -0.74
C HIS A 36 -4.85 -12.25 -0.99
N THR A 37 -4.03 -11.23 -0.71
CA THR A 37 -4.33 -9.84 -1.06
C THR A 37 -3.43 -9.38 -2.19
N ALA A 38 -4.03 -9.05 -3.33
CA ALA A 38 -3.34 -8.41 -4.44
C ALA A 38 -3.38 -6.88 -4.25
N TRP A 39 -2.22 -6.24 -4.38
CA TRP A 39 -2.08 -4.80 -4.19
C TRP A 39 -1.96 -4.10 -5.53
N TYR A 40 -2.62 -2.95 -5.65
CA TYR A 40 -2.55 -2.11 -6.83
C TYR A 40 -2.27 -0.67 -6.42
N TYR A 41 -1.45 0.02 -7.22
CA TYR A 41 -1.23 1.45 -7.12
C TYR A 41 -1.58 2.08 -8.45
N ASP A 42 -2.51 3.04 -8.43
CA ASP A 42 -3.00 3.70 -9.65
C ASP A 42 -3.51 2.70 -10.72
N GLY A 43 -4.14 1.61 -10.27
CA GLY A 43 -4.64 0.53 -11.13
C GLY A 43 -3.58 -0.45 -11.65
N LEU A 44 -2.30 -0.21 -11.38
CA LEU A 44 -1.21 -1.11 -11.75
C LEU A 44 -0.88 -2.09 -10.62
N PRO A 45 -0.58 -3.37 -10.92
CA PRO A 45 -0.17 -4.33 -9.91
C PRO A 45 1.11 -3.84 -9.22
N SER A 46 1.08 -3.84 -7.89
CA SER A 46 2.14 -3.32 -7.05
C SER A 46 2.45 -4.29 -5.92
N GLN A 47 3.61 -4.11 -5.30
CA GLN A 47 3.92 -4.77 -4.04
C GLN A 47 3.10 -4.15 -2.90
N PRO A 48 2.92 -4.87 -1.78
CA PRO A 48 2.33 -4.30 -0.60
C PRO A 48 3.08 -3.03 -0.17
N PRO A 49 2.39 -2.01 0.34
CA PRO A 49 2.97 -0.70 0.64
C PRO A 49 4.10 -0.74 1.67
N TRP A 50 4.18 -1.77 2.51
CA TRP A 50 5.27 -1.93 3.49
C TRP A 50 6.52 -2.63 2.93
N ILE A 51 6.49 -3.16 1.71
CA ILE A 51 7.67 -3.79 1.11
C ILE A 51 8.54 -2.70 0.47
N ASP A 52 9.62 -2.35 1.17
CA ASP A 52 10.74 -1.51 0.72
C ASP A 52 10.31 -0.29 -0.14
N PRO A 53 9.49 0.64 0.39
CA PRO A 53 9.02 1.76 -0.40
C PRO A 53 10.18 2.72 -0.71
N GLY A 54 10.52 2.88 -1.99
CA GLY A 54 11.56 3.80 -2.43
C GLY A 54 11.13 5.26 -2.29
N CYS A 55 11.99 6.10 -1.71
CA CYS A 55 11.76 7.54 -1.67
C CYS A 55 11.92 8.16 -3.08
N PRO A 56 10.90 8.86 -3.61
CA PRO A 56 10.98 9.46 -4.94
C PRO A 56 11.99 10.62 -5.03
N THR A 57 12.39 11.20 -3.89
CA THR A 57 13.34 12.31 -3.83
C THR A 57 14.79 11.85 -3.82
N CYS A 58 15.12 10.79 -3.06
CA CYS A 58 16.52 10.42 -2.81
C CYS A 58 16.84 8.94 -3.05
N GLY A 59 15.86 8.12 -3.44
CA GLY A 59 16.02 6.69 -3.71
C GLY A 59 16.26 5.81 -2.48
N ALA A 60 16.36 6.38 -1.27
CA ALA A 60 16.51 5.60 -0.04
C ALA A 60 15.20 4.90 0.34
N VAL A 61 15.32 3.78 1.05
CA VAL A 61 14.19 3.05 1.62
C VAL A 61 13.46 3.94 2.63
N ALA A 62 12.15 4.06 2.45
CA ALA A 62 11.26 4.76 3.36
C ALA A 62 10.52 3.78 4.28
N LYS A 63 9.87 4.35 5.29
CA LYS A 63 9.01 3.61 6.21
C LYS A 63 7.56 3.85 5.81
N ALA A 64 6.79 2.77 5.69
CA ALA A 64 5.36 2.83 5.43
C ALA A 64 4.57 2.75 6.74
N PHE A 65 3.50 3.53 6.84
CA PHE A 65 2.58 3.57 7.97
C PHE A 65 1.15 3.57 7.43
N PRO A 66 0.25 2.73 7.97
CA PRO A 66 -1.15 2.79 7.60
C PRO A 66 -1.75 4.13 8.04
N GLY A 67 -2.35 4.85 7.10
CA GLY A 67 -3.17 6.02 7.41
C GLY A 67 -4.54 5.55 7.86
N GLY A 68 -4.86 5.66 9.15
CA GLY A 68 -6.23 5.39 9.64
C GLY A 68 -7.25 6.24 8.88
N ILE A 69 -8.47 5.78 8.56
CA ILE A 69 -9.33 4.76 9.20
C ILE A 69 -9.92 3.85 8.11
N GLY A 70 -9.79 2.54 8.35
CA GLY A 70 -10.26 1.48 7.48
C GLY A 70 -9.35 0.26 7.62
N GLU A 71 -9.16 -0.24 8.85
CA GLU A 71 -8.59 -1.56 9.18
C GLU A 71 -7.56 -2.13 8.18
N ALA A 72 -6.44 -1.43 8.01
CA ALA A 72 -5.22 -2.06 7.54
C ALA A 72 -4.76 -2.99 8.66
N THR A 73 -5.22 -4.24 8.61
CA THR A 73 -4.66 -5.35 9.39
C THR A 73 -3.20 -5.49 8.96
N ALA A 74 -2.32 -4.77 9.65
CA ALA A 74 -0.91 -5.10 9.73
C ALA A 74 -0.84 -6.50 10.33
N GLN A 75 -0.81 -7.52 9.46
CA GLN A 75 -0.63 -8.90 9.87
C GLN A 75 0.82 -9.10 10.34
N PRO A 76 1.03 -9.96 11.36
CA PRO A 76 2.27 -10.08 12.14
C PRO A 76 3.48 -10.60 11.37
#